data_AF-K6EAL4-F1
#
_entry.id   AF-K6EAL4-F1
#
_cell.length_a   1.000
_cell.length_b   1.000
_cell.length_c   1.000
_cell.angle_alpha   90.00
_cell.angle_beta   90.00
_cell.angle_gamma   90.00
#
_symmetry.space_group_name_H-M   'P 1'
#
loop_
_entity.id
_entity.type
_entity.pdbx_description
1 polymer ?
#
loop_
_entity_poly.entity_id
_entity_poly.type
_entity_poly.pdbx_seq_one_letter_code
_entity_poly.pdbx_strand_id
1 'polypeptide(L)'
;MNKTYKLEAILWSIAFPGFGQLLNGHLVKGVLFILLEFIINVNSLFNQAIMFSFLGKIDEAAGVVDYQWLMFYPCVYMFAMYDAYKFAEGENPRLSFVPFAFGAYFVTVGLMYSPKIFFGISFGPIWLPILSLIPGLGIGFIIRYILIKITSKTNYRGRHS
;
A
#
# COMPACT_ATOMS: atom_id res chain seq x y z
N MET A 1 4.13 -13.75 -23.33
CA MET A 1 4.40 -13.91 -21.88
C MET A 1 3.13 -14.41 -21.22
N ASN A 2 3.20 -15.55 -20.52
CA ASN A 2 2.10 -15.96 -19.64
C ASN A 2 1.95 -14.91 -18.54
N LYS A 3 0.72 -14.58 -18.17
CA LYS A 3 0.47 -13.55 -17.17
C LYS A 3 0.80 -14.13 -15.79
N THR A 4 1.31 -13.28 -14.92
CA THR A 4 1.68 -13.63 -13.55
C THR A 4 0.41 -13.88 -12.73
N TYR A 5 0.42 -14.85 -11.84
CA TYR A 5 -0.71 -15.05 -10.91
C TYR A 5 -0.84 -13.86 -9.95
N LYS A 6 -2.05 -13.52 -9.55
CA LYS A 6 -2.32 -12.39 -8.63
C LYS A 6 -1.50 -12.42 -7.34
N LEU A 7 -1.31 -13.61 -6.78
CA LEU A 7 -0.51 -13.77 -5.56
C LEU A 7 0.96 -13.45 -5.82
N GLU A 8 1.52 -13.97 -6.91
CA GLU A 8 2.90 -13.71 -7.31
C GLU A 8 3.12 -12.22 -7.61
N ALA A 9 2.18 -11.59 -8.33
CA ALA A 9 2.22 -10.15 -8.60
C ALA A 9 2.22 -9.31 -7.31
N ILE A 10 1.41 -9.69 -6.30
CA ILE A 10 1.39 -9.01 -4.99
C ILE A 10 2.71 -9.22 -4.25
N LEU A 11 3.20 -10.46 -4.13
CA LEU A 11 4.42 -10.78 -3.39
C LEU A 11 5.64 -10.03 -3.96
N TRP A 12 5.76 -9.99 -5.28
CA TRP A 12 6.83 -9.22 -5.92
C TRP A 12 6.67 -7.71 -5.78
N SER A 13 5.43 -7.20 -5.79
CA SER A 13 5.18 -5.78 -5.51
C SER A 13 5.49 -5.40 -4.06
N ILE A 14 5.35 -6.35 -3.11
CA ILE A 14 5.74 -6.15 -1.72
C ILE A 14 7.27 -6.07 -1.60
N ALA A 15 7.98 -6.95 -2.30
CA ALA A 15 9.44 -6.93 -2.31
C ALA A 15 9.99 -5.62 -2.92
N PHE A 16 9.40 -5.18 -4.04
CA PHE A 16 9.78 -3.91 -4.67
C PHE A 16 8.68 -3.42 -5.64
N PRO A 17 8.12 -2.21 -5.46
CA PRO A 17 7.19 -1.61 -6.41
C PRO A 17 7.76 -1.57 -7.83
N GLY A 18 6.97 -2.06 -8.79
CA GLY A 18 7.36 -2.14 -10.20
C GLY A 18 7.71 -3.54 -10.68
N PHE A 19 8.13 -4.46 -9.81
CA PHE A 19 8.41 -5.85 -10.22
C PHE A 19 7.15 -6.56 -10.73
N GLY A 20 6.01 -6.40 -10.06
CA GLY A 20 4.74 -6.95 -10.54
C GLY A 20 4.35 -6.44 -11.93
N GLN A 21 4.63 -5.17 -12.23
CA GLN A 21 4.41 -4.59 -13.56
C GLN A 21 5.35 -5.18 -14.61
N LEU A 22 6.63 -5.36 -14.29
CA LEU A 22 7.59 -6.00 -15.19
C LEU A 22 7.17 -7.43 -15.53
N LEU A 23 6.75 -8.20 -14.51
CA LEU A 23 6.26 -9.57 -14.69
C LEU A 23 4.98 -9.63 -15.54
N ASN A 24 4.09 -8.64 -15.40
CA ASN A 24 2.92 -8.47 -16.26
C ASN A 24 3.24 -7.98 -17.69
N GLY A 25 4.52 -7.72 -18.02
CA GLY A 25 4.95 -7.20 -19.33
C GLY A 25 4.81 -5.69 -19.51
N HIS A 26 4.48 -4.95 -18.46
CA HIS A 26 4.26 -3.50 -18.49
C HIS A 26 5.56 -2.75 -18.17
N LEU A 27 6.54 -2.81 -19.07
CA LEU A 27 7.91 -2.31 -18.85
C LEU A 27 7.97 -0.84 -18.43
N VAL A 28 7.28 0.05 -19.15
CA VAL A 28 7.29 1.51 -18.86
C VAL A 28 6.78 1.79 -17.44
N LYS A 29 5.69 1.12 -17.03
CA LYS A 29 5.15 1.27 -15.67
C LYS A 29 6.08 0.69 -14.62
N GLY A 30 6.64 -0.49 -14.88
CA GLY A 30 7.56 -1.15 -13.96
C GLY A 30 8.80 -0.32 -13.69
N VAL A 31 9.44 0.21 -14.74
CA VAL A 31 10.59 1.11 -14.61
C VAL A 31 10.20 2.39 -13.88
N LEU A 32 9.05 2.99 -14.19
CA LEU A 32 8.58 4.19 -13.50
C LEU A 32 8.41 3.94 -11.98
N PHE A 33 7.77 2.85 -11.59
CA PHE A 33 7.59 2.53 -10.16
C PHE A 33 8.91 2.21 -9.46
N ILE A 34 9.84 1.53 -10.13
CA ILE A 34 11.18 1.26 -9.59
C ILE A 34 11.94 2.58 -9.35
N LEU A 35 11.87 3.52 -10.30
CA LEU A 35 12.50 4.83 -10.15
C LEU A 35 11.86 5.65 -9.03
N LEU A 36 10.53 5.67 -8.94
CA LEU A 36 9.83 6.35 -7.86
C LEU A 36 10.17 5.74 -6.50
N GLU A 37 10.18 4.41 -6.40
CA GLU A 37 10.59 3.70 -5.18
C GLU A 37 12.00 4.11 -4.77
N PHE A 38 12.95 4.09 -5.70
CA PHE A 38 14.33 4.47 -5.41
C PHE A 38 14.45 5.94 -4.99
N ILE A 39 13.81 6.86 -5.71
CA ILE A 39 13.82 8.31 -5.40
C ILE A 39 13.24 8.54 -4.01
N ILE A 40 12.07 7.97 -3.71
CA ILE A 40 11.41 8.17 -2.42
C ILE A 40 12.27 7.56 -1.31
N ASN A 41 12.76 6.33 -1.48
CA ASN A 41 13.56 5.62 -0.48
C ASN A 41 14.83 6.41 -0.10
N VAL A 42 15.58 6.89 -1.11
CA VAL A 42 16.82 7.63 -0.89
C VAL A 42 16.55 8.99 -0.24
N ASN A 43 15.59 9.76 -0.76
CA ASN A 43 15.31 11.09 -0.22
C ASN A 43 14.64 11.05 1.16
N SER A 44 13.95 9.97 1.50
CA SER A 44 13.36 9.77 2.84
C SER A 44 14.31 9.13 3.86
N LEU A 45 15.47 8.61 3.42
CA LEU A 45 16.35 7.75 4.23
C LEU A 45 15.58 6.53 4.78
N PHE A 46 14.63 6.01 4.01
CA PHE A 46 13.67 4.99 4.48
C PHE A 46 14.35 3.71 4.94
N ASN A 47 15.30 3.18 4.16
CA ASN A 47 16.03 1.96 4.54
C ASN A 47 16.79 2.10 5.86
N GLN A 48 17.32 3.30 6.14
CA GLN A 48 18.01 3.58 7.39
C GLN A 48 17.02 3.66 8.57
N ALA A 49 15.88 4.32 8.36
CA ALA A 49 14.79 4.37 9.34
C ALA A 49 14.23 2.96 9.64
N ILE A 50 14.11 2.09 8.63
CA ILE A 50 13.77 0.67 8.80
C ILE A 50 14.80 -0.02 9.69
N MET A 51 16.09 0.06 9.34
CA MET A 51 17.15 -0.58 10.12
C MET A 51 17.10 -0.16 11.59
N PHE A 52 17.04 1.14 11.89
CA PHE A 52 16.94 1.63 13.27
C PHE A 52 15.66 1.16 13.97
N SER A 53 14.52 1.15 13.28
CA SER A 53 13.26 0.68 13.84
C SER A 53 13.29 -0.80 14.21
N PHE A 54 13.96 -1.64 13.40
CA PHE A 54 14.13 -3.07 13.69
C PHE A 54 15.16 -3.33 14.79
N LEU A 55 16.13 -2.45 14.99
CA LEU A 55 17.07 -2.50 16.11
C LEU A 55 16.49 -1.95 17.43
N GLY A 56 15.22 -1.52 17.44
CA GLY A 56 14.58 -0.90 18.60
C GLY A 56 15.02 0.54 18.87
N LYS A 57 15.81 1.14 17.99
CA LYS A 57 16.33 2.52 18.08
C LYS A 57 15.32 3.50 17.48
N ILE A 58 14.13 3.59 18.10
CA ILE A 58 13.00 4.33 17.55
C ILE A 58 13.28 5.83 17.41
N ASP A 59 13.97 6.43 18.38
CA ASP A 59 14.31 7.85 18.33
C ASP A 59 15.32 8.17 17.21
N GLU A 60 16.29 7.27 16.97
CA GLU A 60 17.23 7.39 15.83
C GLU A 60 16.48 7.27 14.50
N ALA A 61 15.52 6.34 14.40
CA ALA A 61 14.67 6.18 13.22
C ALA A 61 13.84 7.45 12.94
N ALA A 62 13.24 8.03 13.98
CA ALA A 62 12.45 9.25 13.87
C ALA A 62 13.30 10.49 13.57
N GLY A 63 14.55 10.52 14.03
CA GLY A 63 15.47 11.63 13.81
C GLY A 63 16.14 11.64 12.44
N VAL A 64 16.31 10.48 11.81
CA VAL A 64 16.97 10.38 10.49
C VAL A 64 16.00 10.49 9.31
N VAL A 65 14.73 10.11 9.50
CA VAL A 65 13.78 10.01 8.40
C VAL A 65 13.31 11.40 7.92
N ASP A 66 13.23 11.59 6.61
CA ASP A 66 12.52 12.72 6.03
C ASP A 66 11.04 12.35 5.82
N TYR A 67 10.18 12.91 6.66
CA TYR A 67 8.75 12.65 6.65
C TYR A 67 8.05 13.18 5.38
N GLN A 68 8.52 14.28 4.79
CA GLN A 68 7.89 14.84 3.60
C GLN A 68 8.03 13.88 2.43
N TRP A 69 9.23 13.32 2.26
CA TRP A 69 9.46 12.29 1.25
C TRP A 69 8.77 10.98 1.61
N LEU A 70 8.84 10.55 2.87
CA LEU A 70 8.26 9.26 3.27
C LEU A 70 6.72 9.23 3.12
N MET A 71 6.03 10.36 3.26
CA MET A 71 4.57 10.44 3.07
C MET A 71 4.09 10.09 1.65
N PHE A 72 4.97 10.10 0.63
CA PHE A 72 4.61 9.61 -0.70
C PHE A 72 4.56 8.08 -0.79
N TYR A 73 5.30 7.40 0.09
CA TYR A 73 5.49 5.95 0.04
C TYR A 73 4.18 5.16 0.13
N PRO A 74 3.25 5.42 1.07
CA PRO A 74 2.02 4.62 1.19
C PRO A 74 1.18 4.62 -0.09
N CYS A 75 1.05 5.78 -0.74
CA CYS A 75 0.27 5.94 -1.96
C CYS A 75 0.93 5.23 -3.14
N VAL A 76 2.23 5.45 -3.35
CA VAL A 76 2.99 4.84 -4.46
C VAL A 76 3.02 3.32 -4.31
N TYR A 77 3.32 2.84 -3.11
CA TYR A 77 3.45 1.42 -2.81
C TYR A 77 2.12 0.67 -2.98
N MET A 78 1.04 1.16 -2.37
CA MET A 78 -0.28 0.51 -2.47
C MET A 78 -0.88 0.62 -3.87
N PHE A 79 -0.63 1.73 -4.58
CA PHE A 79 -1.08 1.88 -5.96
C PHE A 79 -0.31 0.96 -6.92
N ALA A 80 1.01 0.86 -6.80
CA ALA A 80 1.82 -0.07 -7.58
C ALA A 80 1.37 -1.52 -7.35
N MET A 81 1.10 -1.89 -6.09
CA MET A 81 0.58 -3.22 -5.77
C MET A 81 -0.79 -3.48 -6.39
N TYR A 82 -1.70 -2.50 -6.34
CA TYR A 82 -3.01 -2.63 -6.97
C TYR A 82 -2.93 -2.72 -8.50
N ASP A 83 -2.09 -1.88 -9.14
CA ASP A 83 -1.90 -1.92 -10.60
C ASP A 83 -1.35 -3.28 -11.04
N ALA A 84 -0.35 -3.83 -10.33
CA ALA A 84 0.15 -5.18 -10.59
C ALA A 84 -0.93 -6.25 -10.42
N TYR A 85 -1.72 -6.17 -9.33
CA TYR A 85 -2.83 -7.09 -9.09
C TYR A 85 -3.93 -7.03 -10.17
N LYS A 86 -4.22 -5.83 -10.67
CA LYS A 86 -5.25 -5.58 -11.70
C LYS A 86 -4.87 -6.18 -13.05
N PHE A 87 -3.59 -6.14 -13.41
CA PHE A 87 -3.12 -6.63 -14.71
C PHE A 87 -2.61 -8.07 -14.69
N ALA A 88 -2.47 -8.67 -13.50
CA ALA A 88 -2.20 -10.09 -13.30
C ALA A 88 -3.33 -10.98 -13.85
N GLU A 89 -3.03 -12.27 -14.05
CA GLU A 89 -3.97 -13.26 -14.58
C GLU A 89 -5.17 -13.48 -13.65
N GLY A 90 -6.33 -13.79 -14.24
CA GLY A 90 -7.57 -14.11 -13.55
C GLY A 90 -8.58 -12.96 -13.48
N GLU A 91 -9.73 -13.24 -12.88
CA GLU A 91 -10.83 -12.26 -12.78
C GLU A 91 -10.44 -11.08 -11.90
N ASN A 92 -10.88 -9.88 -12.28
CA ASN A 92 -10.74 -8.69 -11.45
C ASN A 92 -12.04 -8.45 -10.69
N PRO A 93 -12.08 -8.75 -9.38
CA PRO A 93 -13.28 -8.55 -8.62
C PRO A 93 -13.68 -7.07 -8.64
N ARG A 94 -14.99 -6.80 -8.73
CA ARG A 94 -15.51 -5.43 -8.70
C ARG A 94 -15.02 -4.72 -7.43
N LEU A 95 -14.66 -3.44 -7.59
CA LEU A 95 -14.15 -2.58 -6.52
C LEU A 95 -12.92 -3.14 -5.77
N SER A 96 -12.11 -3.98 -6.42
CA SER A 96 -10.89 -4.56 -5.84
C SER A 96 -9.83 -3.54 -5.41
N PHE A 97 -9.90 -2.29 -5.89
CA PHE A 97 -9.00 -1.21 -5.46
C PHE A 97 -9.29 -0.70 -4.04
N VAL A 98 -10.50 -0.88 -3.52
CA VAL A 98 -10.94 -0.25 -2.27
C VAL A 98 -10.07 -0.66 -1.08
N PRO A 99 -9.75 -1.96 -0.85
CA PRO A 99 -8.81 -2.36 0.19
C PRO A 99 -7.44 -1.69 0.07
N PHE A 100 -6.90 -1.58 -1.14
CA PHE A 100 -5.59 -0.96 -1.37
C PHE A 100 -5.61 0.54 -1.07
N ALA A 101 -6.64 1.25 -1.50
CA ALA A 101 -6.80 2.68 -1.25
C ALA A 101 -6.94 2.98 0.25
N PHE A 102 -7.78 2.22 0.96
CA PHE A 102 -7.92 2.38 2.41
C PHE A 102 -6.66 1.97 3.17
N GLY A 103 -5.94 0.96 2.71
CA GLY A 103 -4.61 0.63 3.23
C GLY A 103 -3.66 1.82 3.11
N ALA A 104 -3.57 2.46 1.94
CA ALA A 104 -2.75 3.65 1.74
C ALA A 104 -3.13 4.78 2.71
N TYR A 105 -4.42 5.09 2.83
CA TYR A 105 -4.89 6.16 3.70
C TYR A 105 -4.54 5.92 5.17
N PHE A 106 -4.77 4.70 5.66
CA PHE A 106 -4.47 4.37 7.05
C PHE A 106 -2.97 4.33 7.34
N VAL A 107 -2.15 3.82 6.41
CA VAL A 107 -0.69 3.86 6.54
C VAL A 107 -0.20 5.31 6.57
N THR A 108 -0.73 6.20 5.70
CA THR A 108 -0.41 7.63 5.73
C THR A 108 -0.79 8.28 7.05
N VAL A 109 -1.99 8.00 7.57
CA VAL A 109 -2.41 8.49 8.90
C VAL A 109 -1.47 7.95 9.98
N GLY A 110 -1.17 6.65 9.97
CA GLY A 110 -0.23 6.03 10.90
C GLY A 110 1.15 6.70 10.87
N LEU A 111 1.62 7.11 9.69
CA LEU A 111 2.88 7.83 9.53
C LEU A 111 2.79 9.26 10.08
N MET A 112 1.70 9.98 9.83
CA MET A 112 1.50 11.33 10.39
C MET A 112 1.45 11.32 11.93
N TYR A 113 0.93 10.25 12.53
CA TYR A 113 0.88 10.08 13.98
C TYR A 113 2.13 9.43 14.58
N SER A 114 3.08 8.97 13.75
CA SER A 114 4.24 8.21 14.23
C SER A 114 5.19 8.95 15.15
N PRO A 115 5.31 10.30 15.12
CA PRO A 115 6.11 11.02 16.10
C PRO A 115 5.46 11.08 17.50
N LYS A 116 4.16 10.73 17.62
CA LYS A 116 3.47 10.77 18.92
C LYS A 116 3.78 9.53 19.74
N ILE A 117 3.95 9.77 21.04
CA ILE A 117 4.07 8.72 22.05
C ILE A 117 2.66 8.32 22.48
N PHE A 118 2.33 7.04 22.37
CA PHE A 118 1.05 6.48 22.76
C PHE A 118 1.25 5.59 24.00
N PHE A 119 0.58 5.92 25.11
CA PHE A 119 0.67 5.13 26.36
C PHE A 119 2.11 4.90 26.86
N GLY A 120 2.99 5.89 26.65
CA GLY A 120 4.41 5.78 27.02
C GLY A 120 5.27 4.98 26.04
N ILE A 121 4.70 4.47 24.94
CA ILE A 121 5.39 3.71 23.90
C ILE A 121 5.44 4.53 22.61
N SER A 122 6.64 4.68 22.04
CA SER A 122 6.82 5.23 20.69
C SER A 122 6.96 4.08 19.70
N PHE A 123 6.05 4.02 18.72
CA PHE A 123 6.13 3.03 17.64
C PHE A 123 7.01 3.51 16.47
N GLY A 124 7.21 4.84 16.35
CA GLY A 124 8.08 5.42 15.34
C GLY A 124 7.59 5.31 13.90
N PRO A 125 8.37 5.87 12.96
CA PRO A 125 7.96 6.10 11.57
C PRO A 125 7.78 4.84 10.73
N ILE A 126 8.09 3.65 11.26
CA ILE A 126 8.03 2.39 10.52
C ILE A 126 6.95 1.47 11.11
N TRP A 127 6.98 1.19 12.42
CA TRP A 127 6.03 0.24 13.00
C TRP A 127 4.60 0.77 13.06
N LEU A 128 4.38 2.06 13.38
CA LEU A 128 3.02 2.59 13.46
C LEU A 128 2.28 2.54 12.10
N PRO A 129 2.91 2.96 10.98
CA PRO A 129 2.30 2.79 9.65
C PRO A 129 2.04 1.33 9.29
N ILE A 130 2.98 0.41 9.56
CA ILE A 130 2.82 -1.03 9.28
C ILE A 130 1.61 -1.58 10.06
N LEU A 131 1.49 -1.26 11.34
CA LEU A 131 0.35 -1.68 12.16
C LEU A 131 -0.96 -1.06 11.66
N SER A 132 -0.92 0.17 11.15
CA SER A 132 -2.09 0.87 10.59
C SER A 132 -2.59 0.24 9.29
N LEU A 133 -1.77 -0.53 8.57
CA LEU A 133 -2.21 -1.26 7.38
C LEU A 133 -3.32 -2.27 7.70
N ILE A 134 -3.25 -2.94 8.85
CA ILE A 134 -4.21 -3.98 9.25
C ILE A 134 -5.65 -3.42 9.33
N PRO A 135 -5.95 -2.38 10.14
CA PRO A 135 -7.28 -1.79 10.16
C PRO A 135 -7.64 -1.14 8.81
N GLY A 136 -6.68 -0.58 8.08
CA GLY A 136 -6.91 -0.03 6.74
C GLY A 136 -7.45 -1.06 5.75
N LEU A 137 -6.80 -2.21 5.65
CA LEU A 137 -7.28 -3.32 4.82
C LEU A 137 -8.63 -3.85 5.30
N GLY A 138 -8.79 -4.06 6.61
CA GLY A 138 -10.04 -4.53 7.20
C GLY A 138 -11.23 -3.63 6.85
N ILE A 139 -11.10 -2.33 7.08
CA ILE A 139 -12.12 -1.33 6.75
C ILE A 139 -12.35 -1.28 5.23
N GLY A 140 -11.29 -1.33 4.43
CA GLY A 140 -11.41 -1.35 2.97
C GLY A 140 -12.18 -2.58 2.45
N PHE A 141 -12.00 -3.76 3.03
CA PHE A 141 -12.80 -4.94 2.70
C PHE A 141 -14.26 -4.80 3.14
N ILE A 142 -14.52 -4.26 4.32
CA ILE A 142 -15.88 -4.00 4.81
C ILE A 142 -16.62 -3.03 3.89
N ILE A 143 -16.00 -1.91 3.52
CA ILE A 143 -16.59 -0.92 2.62
C ILE A 143 -16.83 -1.52 1.24
N ARG A 144 -15.86 -2.28 0.71
CA ARG A 144 -16.03 -3.00 -0.56
C ARG A 144 -17.25 -3.92 -0.52
N TYR A 145 -17.42 -4.69 0.55
CA TYR A 145 -18.57 -5.57 0.73
C TYR A 145 -19.90 -4.80 0.74
N ILE A 146 -19.98 -3.70 1.49
CA ILE A 146 -21.17 -2.84 1.55
C ILE A 146 -21.51 -2.25 0.17
N LEU A 147 -20.53 -1.69 -0.54
CA LEU A 147 -20.75 -1.07 -1.86
C LEU A 147 -21.24 -2.07 -2.91
N ILE A 148 -20.69 -3.29 -2.91
CA ILE A 148 -21.15 -4.36 -3.82
C ILE A 148 -22.60 -4.73 -3.51
N LYS A 149 -22.95 -4.88 -2.23
CA LYS A 149 -24.31 -5.24 -1.80
C LYS A 149 -25.35 -4.18 -2.19
N ILE A 150 -25.01 -2.90 -2.03
CA ILE A 150 -25.89 -1.79 -2.43
C ILE A 150 -26.08 -1.77 -3.95
N THR A 151 -24.99 -1.82 -4.72
CA THR A 151 -25.03 -1.76 -6.19
C THR A 151 -25.80 -2.94 -6.80
N SER A 152 -25.63 -4.14 -6.24
CA SER A 152 -26.38 -5.33 -6.64
C SER A 152 -27.89 -5.17 -6.45
N LYS A 153 -28.31 -4.53 -5.34
CA LYS A 153 -29.73 -4.32 -5.02
C LYS A 153 -30.38 -3.28 -5.96
N THR A 154 -29.64 -2.24 -6.32
CA THR A 154 -30.11 -1.21 -7.28
C THR A 154 -30.31 -1.78 -8.68
N ASN A 155 -29.37 -2.58 -9.18
CA ASN A 155 -29.49 -3.23 -10.49
C ASN A 155 -30.66 -4.22 -10.58
N TYR A 156 -31.04 -4.86 -9.47
CA TYR A 156 -32.21 -5.74 -9.43
C TYR A 156 -33.51 -4.95 -9.56
N ARG A 157 -33.63 -3.78 -8.91
CA ARG A 157 -34.83 -2.94 -8.97
C ARG A 157 -35.04 -2.29 -10.34
N GLY A 158 -33.98 -1.93 -11.06
CA GLY A 158 -34.06 -1.33 -12.41
C GLY A 158 -34.34 -2.31 -13.56
N ARG A 159 -34.40 -3.62 -13.31
CA ARG A 159 -34.80 -4.64 -14.32
C ARG A 159 -36.29 -5.04 -14.24
N HIS A 160 -37.01 -4.54 -13.24
CA HIS A 160 -38.43 -4.84 -13.00
C HIS A 160 -39.34 -3.60 -13.11
N SER A 161 -38.83 -2.51 -13.69
CA SER A 161 -39.56 -1.29 -14.05
C SER A 161 -39.50 -1.10 -15.55
#